data_AF-A0A8T7HXU8-F1
#
_entry.id   AF-A0A8T7HXU8-F1
#
_cell.length_a   1.000
_cell.length_b   1.000
_cell.length_c   1.000
_cell.angle_alpha   90.00
_cell.angle_beta   90.00
_cell.angle_gamma   90.00
#
_symmetry.space_group_name_H-M   'P 1'
#
loop_
_entity.id
_entity.type
_entity.pdbx_description
1 polymer ?
#
loop_
_entity_poly.entity_id
_entity_poly.type
_entity_poly.pdbx_seq_one_letter_code
_entity_poly.pdbx_strand_id
1 'polypeptide(L)'
;MADIQLTQTHHLTAEQARAKVDVMAAKLAADLGLTTKWVDANQLRFERSGASGVVMLQAQQIAVEVSLGFLLKAMKGTIEREIASALADTFGADN
;
A
#
# COMPACT_ATOMS: atom_id res chain seq x y z
N MET A 1 -1.98 -10.44 -12.41
CA MET A 1 -0.76 -10.73 -11.63
C MET A 1 -0.24 -9.41 -11.14
N ALA A 2 -0.17 -9.22 -9.83
CA ALA A 2 0.52 -8.06 -9.25
C ALA A 2 2.03 -8.23 -9.49
N ASP A 3 2.73 -7.13 -9.78
CA ASP A 3 4.18 -7.14 -9.96
C ASP A 3 4.90 -7.19 -8.62
N ILE A 4 4.28 -6.59 -7.61
CA ILE A 4 4.74 -6.52 -6.23
C ILE A 4 3.59 -7.01 -5.35
N GLN A 5 3.88 -7.91 -4.44
CA GLN A 5 2.93 -8.37 -3.44
C GLN A 5 3.64 -8.45 -2.08
N LEU A 6 3.15 -7.65 -1.14
CA LEU A 6 3.69 -7.52 0.20
C LEU A 6 2.61 -7.97 1.18
N THR A 7 2.90 -8.98 2.00
CA THR A 7 2.02 -9.39 3.08
C THR A 7 2.76 -9.17 4.39
N GLN A 8 2.16 -8.39 5.29
CA GLN A 8 2.73 -8.15 6.61
C GLN A 8 1.71 -8.50 7.69
N THR A 9 2.16 -9.25 8.68
CA THR A 9 1.37 -9.54 9.88
C THR A 9 1.43 -8.33 10.79
N HIS A 10 0.28 -7.85 11.26
CA HIS A 10 0.20 -6.74 12.20
C HIS A 10 -0.73 -7.11 13.35
N HIS A 11 -0.35 -6.75 14.57
CA HIS A 11 -1.18 -6.94 15.78
C HIS A 11 -2.03 -5.70 16.09
N LEU A 12 -2.27 -4.85 15.09
CA LEU A 12 -3.04 -3.64 15.26
C LEU A 12 -4.54 -3.94 15.14
N THR A 13 -5.36 -3.22 15.90
CA THR A 13 -6.81 -3.28 15.77
C THR A 13 -7.24 -2.74 14.40
N ALA A 14 -8.39 -3.17 13.89
CA ALA A 14 -8.91 -2.75 12.59
C ALA A 14 -8.95 -1.23 12.41
N GLU A 15 -9.28 -0.48 13.48
CA GLU A 15 -9.27 0.97 13.50
C GLU A 15 -7.86 1.56 13.32
N GLN A 16 -6.87 1.03 14.05
CA GLN A 16 -5.49 1.49 13.92
C GLN A 16 -4.89 1.14 12.56
N ALA A 17 -5.13 -0.08 12.08
CA ALA A 17 -4.67 -0.50 10.77
C ALA A 17 -5.29 0.37 9.66
N ARG A 18 -6.57 0.73 9.79
CA ARG A 18 -7.27 1.58 8.81
C ARG A 18 -6.72 3.00 8.80
N ALA A 19 -6.55 3.62 9.97
CA ALA A 19 -5.94 4.95 10.07
C ALA A 19 -4.53 4.96 9.47
N LYS A 20 -3.77 3.89 9.72
CA LYS A 20 -2.43 3.70 9.17
C LYS A 20 -2.41 3.56 7.66
N VAL A 21 -3.29 2.73 7.09
CA VAL A 21 -3.44 2.66 5.63
C VAL A 21 -3.88 3.99 5.03
N ASP A 22 -4.74 4.74 5.71
CA ASP A 22 -5.18 6.05 5.25
C ASP A 22 -4.02 7.06 5.20
N VAL A 23 -3.18 7.10 6.24
CA VAL A 23 -1.96 7.92 6.25
C VAL A 23 -1.00 7.50 5.14
N MET A 24 -0.77 6.18 4.97
CA MET A 24 0.08 5.65 3.91
C MET A 24 -0.45 6.03 2.52
N ALA A 25 -1.76 5.87 2.31
CA ALA A 25 -2.45 6.19 1.07
C ALA A 25 -2.39 7.70 0.78
N ALA A 26 -2.59 8.56 1.77
CA ALA A 26 -2.51 10.01 1.63
C ALA A 26 -1.08 10.47 1.29
N LYS A 27 -0.07 9.89 1.94
CA LYS A 27 1.35 10.17 1.69
C LYS A 27 1.75 9.76 0.28
N LEU A 28 1.37 8.55 -0.14
CA LEU A 28 1.58 8.06 -1.50
C LEU A 28 0.82 8.91 -2.53
N ALA A 29 -0.42 9.32 -2.23
CA ALA A 29 -1.19 10.20 -3.10
C ALA A 29 -0.54 11.57 -3.28
N ALA A 30 0.05 12.14 -2.23
CA ALA A 30 0.74 13.42 -2.28
C ALA A 30 2.09 13.33 -3.00
N ASP A 31 2.90 12.30 -2.71
CA ASP A 31 4.26 12.15 -3.25
C ASP A 31 4.24 11.67 -4.71
N LEU A 32 3.42 10.66 -4.99
CA LEU A 32 3.31 10.05 -6.31
C LEU A 32 2.17 10.62 -7.16
N GLY A 33 1.27 11.44 -6.60
CA GLY A 33 0.12 11.96 -7.35
C GLY A 33 -0.87 10.85 -7.76
N LEU A 34 -1.02 9.81 -6.93
CA LEU A 34 -1.92 8.70 -7.18
C LEU A 34 -3.30 8.93 -6.53
N THR A 35 -4.33 8.33 -7.12
CA THR A 35 -5.70 8.39 -6.59
C THR A 35 -5.93 7.21 -5.67
N THR A 36 -6.44 7.46 -4.47
CA THR A 36 -6.83 6.42 -3.53
C THR A 36 -8.33 6.37 -3.38
N LYS A 37 -8.88 5.16 -3.30
CA LYS A 37 -10.32 4.91 -3.22
C LYS A 37 -10.58 3.68 -2.37
N TRP A 38 -11.28 3.89 -1.26
CA TRP A 38 -11.84 2.79 -0.48
C TRP A 38 -12.94 2.09 -1.28
N VAL A 39 -12.78 0.78 -1.48
CA VAL A 39 -13.76 -0.07 -2.17
C VAL A 39 -14.65 -0.78 -1.14
N ASP A 40 -14.06 -1.17 -0.01
CA ASP A 40 -14.72 -1.82 1.12
C ASP A 40 -14.19 -1.27 2.45
N ALA A 41 -14.80 -1.66 3.58
CA ALA A 41 -14.32 -1.29 4.91
C ALA A 41 -12.87 -1.72 5.20
N ASN A 42 -12.43 -2.78 4.52
CA ASN A 42 -11.10 -3.37 4.67
C ASN A 42 -10.32 -3.42 3.35
N GLN A 43 -10.81 -2.82 2.27
CA GLN A 43 -10.11 -2.82 0.98
C GLN A 43 -10.00 -1.41 0.42
N LEU A 44 -8.76 -0.96 0.21
CA LEU A 44 -8.44 0.31 -0.43
C LEU A 44 -7.74 0.03 -1.75
N ARG A 45 -8.26 0.58 -2.85
CA ARG A 45 -7.55 0.59 -4.13
C ARG A 45 -6.88 1.93 -4.33
N PHE A 46 -5.74 1.90 -5.00
CA PHE A 46 -5.05 3.10 -5.41
C PHE A 46 -4.53 2.96 -6.83
N GLU A 47 -4.60 4.02 -7.62
CA GLU A 47 -4.22 3.98 -9.03
C GLU A 47 -3.63 5.29 -9.52
N ARG A 48 -2.67 5.18 -10.43
CA ARG A 48 -1.96 6.25 -11.12
C ARG A 48 -1.80 5.85 -12.58
N SER A 49 -1.64 6.84 -13.47
CA SER A 49 -1.18 6.59 -14.84
C SER A 49 0.14 5.80 -14.84
N GLY A 50 0.05 4.48 -15.04
CA GLY A 50 1.16 3.55 -15.10
C GLY A 50 1.30 2.57 -13.92
N ALA A 51 0.62 2.77 -12.80
CA ALA A 51 0.67 1.87 -11.64
C ALA A 51 -0.70 1.77 -10.96
N SER A 52 -1.10 0.57 -10.55
CA SER A 52 -2.35 0.33 -9.84
C SER A 52 -2.09 -0.62 -8.69
N GLY A 53 -2.63 -0.36 -7.51
CA GLY A 53 -2.49 -1.23 -6.36
C GLY A 53 -3.76 -1.36 -5.55
N VAL A 54 -3.76 -2.34 -4.67
CA VAL A 54 -4.82 -2.64 -3.73
C VAL A 54 -4.20 -3.02 -2.39
N VAL A 55 -4.76 -2.46 -1.34
CA VAL A 55 -4.48 -2.78 0.05
C VAL A 55 -5.69 -3.54 0.58
N MET A 56 -5.45 -4.74 1.09
CA MET A 56 -6.43 -5.56 1.78
C MET A 56 -6.03 -5.65 3.25
N LEU A 57 -6.82 -5.00 4.10
CA LEU A 57 -6.79 -5.19 5.53
C LEU A 57 -7.48 -6.52 5.87
N GLN A 58 -6.80 -7.34 6.65
CA GLN A 58 -7.41 -8.45 7.37
C GLN A 58 -7.21 -8.23 8.86
N ALA A 59 -7.88 -9.05 9.67
CA ALA A 59 -7.94 -8.88 11.11
C ALA A 59 -6.56 -8.85 11.80
N GLN A 60 -5.56 -9.56 11.27
CA GLN A 60 -4.19 -9.63 11.82
C GLN A 60 -3.11 -9.56 10.74
N GLN A 61 -3.49 -9.24 9.50
CA GLN A 61 -2.55 -9.20 8.38
C GLN A 61 -2.99 -8.14 7.37
N ILE A 62 -2.03 -7.55 6.68
CA ILE A 62 -2.25 -6.60 5.59
C ILE A 62 -1.60 -7.18 4.36
N ALA A 63 -2.34 -7.25 3.27
CA ALA A 63 -1.83 -7.61 1.96
C ALA A 63 -1.87 -6.37 1.08
N VAL A 64 -0.76 -6.04 0.46
CA VAL A 64 -0.62 -4.94 -0.49
C VAL A 64 -0.18 -5.54 -1.81
N GLU A 65 -0.98 -5.37 -2.83
CA GLU A 65 -0.69 -5.81 -4.19
C GLU A 65 -0.55 -4.59 -5.08
N VAL A 66 0.56 -4.50 -5.82
CA VAL A 66 0.79 -3.43 -6.80
C VAL A 66 1.11 -4.03 -8.15
N SER A 67 0.31 -3.64 -9.12
CA SER A 67 0.43 -3.93 -10.54
C SER A 67 1.05 -2.74 -11.26
N LEU A 68 2.24 -2.96 -11.79
CA LEU A 68 2.97 -1.95 -12.56
C LEU A 68 2.75 -2.18 -14.05
N GLY A 69 2.49 -1.10 -14.77
CA GLY A 69 2.50 -1.09 -16.23
C GLY A 69 3.90 -1.38 -16.78
N PHE A 70 3.97 -1.78 -18.04
CA PHE A 70 5.21 -2.18 -18.72
C PHE A 70 6.35 -1.15 -18.58
N LEU A 71 6.02 0.15 -18.61
CA LEU A 71 7.00 1.23 -18.46
C LEU A 71 7.58 1.33 -17.04
N LEU A 72 6.77 1.07 -16.00
CA LEU A 72 7.19 1.18 -14.60
C LEU A 72 7.81 -0.12 -14.05
N LYS A 73 7.74 -1.24 -14.79
CA LYS A 73 8.41 -2.49 -14.42
C LYS A 73 9.91 -2.32 -14.21
N ALA A 74 10.57 -1.46 -14.98
CA ALA A 74 11.99 -1.15 -14.79
C ALA A 74 12.25 -0.41 -13.46
N MET A 75 11.27 0.33 -12.96
CA MET A 75 11.31 1.08 -11.70
C MET A 75 10.62 0.35 -10.54
N LYS A 76 10.27 -0.93 -10.73
CA LYS A 76 9.55 -1.71 -9.71
C LYS A 76 10.24 -1.73 -8.36
N GLY A 77 11.59 -1.79 -8.35
CA GLY A 77 12.37 -1.83 -7.12
C GLY A 77 12.28 -0.53 -6.32
N THR A 78 12.16 0.61 -7.00
CA THR A 78 11.96 1.91 -6.33
C THR A 78 10.56 1.98 -5.73
N ILE A 79 9.55 1.56 -6.48
CA ILE A 79 8.14 1.62 -6.05
C ILE A 79 7.89 0.63 -4.91
N GLU A 80 8.42 -0.58 -5.01
CA GLU A 80 8.40 -1.58 -3.93
C GLU A 80 9.05 -1.03 -2.67
N ARG A 81 10.22 -0.38 -2.79
CA ARG A 81 10.90 0.25 -1.66
C ARG A 81 10.10 1.38 -1.06
N GLU A 82 9.49 2.25 -1.85
CA GLU A 82 8.63 3.33 -1.34
C GLU A 82 7.43 2.78 -0.57
N ILE A 83 6.75 1.76 -1.11
CA ILE A 83 5.62 1.11 -0.44
C ILE A 83 6.10 0.41 0.82
N ALA A 84 7.21 -0.34 0.76
CA ALA A 84 7.78 -1.03 1.90
C ALA A 84 8.25 -0.04 2.98
N SER A 85 8.82 1.10 2.61
CA SER A 85 9.20 2.18 3.52
C SER A 85 7.99 2.86 4.12
N ALA A 86 6.94 3.14 3.33
CA ALA A 86 5.70 3.71 3.85
C ALA A 86 4.99 2.72 4.78
N LEU A 87 4.98 1.44 4.43
CA LEU A 87 4.47 0.35 5.26
C LEU A 87 5.30 0.19 6.53
N ALA A 88 6.63 0.27 6.48
CA ALA A 88 7.49 0.20 7.65
C ALA A 88 7.35 1.44 8.55
N ASP A 89 7.29 2.65 7.99
CA ASP A 89 7.04 3.89 8.74
C ASP A 89 5.68 3.87 9.45
N THR A 90 4.70 3.25 8.79
CA THR A 90 3.34 3.19 9.28
C THR A 90 3.15 2.00 10.25
N PHE A 91 3.56 0.79 9.91
CA PHE A 91 3.32 -0.46 10.66
C PHE A 91 4.52 -0.93 11.48
N GLY A 92 5.73 -0.55 11.11
CA GLY A 92 6.98 -0.84 11.83
C GLY A 92 7.25 0.21 12.91
N ALA A 93 6.73 -0.03 14.10
CA ALA A 93 7.39 0.48 15.30
C ALA A 93 8.40 -0.58 15.73
N ASP A 94 9.67 -0.41 15.35
CA ASP A 94 10.80 -1.00 16.08
C ASP A 94 12.08 -0.24 15.71
N ASN A 95 12.43 0.74 16.53
CA ASN A 95 13.81 1.15 16.79
C ASN A 95 13.97 1.47 18.27
#